data_AF-A0A962EEQ1-F1
#
_entry.id   AF-A0A962EEQ1-F1
#
_cell.length_a   1.000
_cell.length_b   1.000
_cell.length_c   1.000
_cell.angle_alpha   90.00
_cell.angle_beta   90.00
_cell.angle_gamma   90.00
#
_symmetry.space_group_name_H-M   'P 1'
#
loop_
_entity.id
_entity.type
_entity.pdbx_description
1 polymer ?
#
loop_
_entity_poly.entity_id
_entity_poly.type
_entity_poly.pdbx_seq_one_letter_code
_entity_poly.pdbx_strand_id
1 'polypeptide(L)'
;MVQTPEIGPPLGPKRGRVVPWVVAMLLAVQVLPLHAAGAVEQIFAHKHLGPATCASSVCHGANQRGASSEILLNEFSVWQQTDPHAKSYATLGTADSKRIATKLGLGDPRSAAICLDCHTDAPPEAMRGDKFLITDGVGCEACHGGAEQWISTHTEAGRDRSRTLAEGLYPTDQPVARAKLCLSCHMGTRDRMITHRIMGAGHPRLSFELDTFTWLNPHYEIDADYVRRKGEFNGARDWAIGQGISAVNLLDILTDERKGWNGIFPELVLFDCHACHRPMSGRQWGPRPGTGLGPGVVRLNDANLVMFRHVLSVVDPRAGEDLLAATRSLHQATLVSRERTFAAANALKNKVEG
;
A
#
# COMPACT_ATOMS: atom_id res chain seq x y z
N MET A 1 -82.59 19.14 45.16
CA MET A 1 -82.73 19.09 46.63
C MET A 1 -81.34 18.86 47.21
N VAL A 2 -80.82 19.88 47.90
CA VAL A 2 -79.75 19.91 48.93
C VAL A 2 -78.29 19.49 48.60
N GLN A 3 -77.46 20.55 48.63
CA GLN A 3 -76.02 20.80 48.89
C GLN A 3 -75.23 19.79 49.80
N THR A 4 -73.99 19.36 49.44
CA THR A 4 -72.60 19.83 49.83
C THR A 4 -71.90 18.91 50.86
N PRO A 5 -70.57 18.98 51.16
CA PRO A 5 -69.34 19.33 50.38
C PRO A 5 -68.07 18.46 50.70
N GLU A 6 -66.93 18.76 50.03
CA GLU A 6 -65.52 18.80 50.56
C GLU A 6 -64.79 17.47 50.96
N ILE A 7 -63.47 17.20 50.89
CA ILE A 7 -62.16 17.89 50.87
C ILE A 7 -61.10 16.95 50.20
N GLY A 8 -59.96 17.51 49.78
CA GLY A 8 -58.86 16.95 48.95
C GLY A 8 -57.89 15.88 49.53
N PRO A 9 -56.70 15.70 48.91
CA PRO A 9 -56.06 14.40 48.65
C PRO A 9 -54.88 14.08 49.61
N PRO A 10 -54.15 12.94 49.46
CA PRO A 10 -52.97 12.97 48.59
C PRO A 10 -52.61 11.65 47.86
N LEU A 11 -51.69 11.85 46.91
CA LEU A 11 -51.11 10.94 45.93
C LEU A 11 -50.10 9.93 46.53
N GLY A 12 -49.96 8.79 45.86
CA GLY A 12 -48.82 7.86 45.98
C GLY A 12 -48.78 6.88 44.80
N PRO A 13 -47.60 6.54 44.24
CA PRO A 13 -47.43 6.40 42.79
C PRO A 13 -47.66 4.98 42.27
N LYS A 14 -48.30 4.84 41.10
CA LYS A 14 -48.29 3.61 40.30
C LYS A 14 -47.54 3.85 38.98
N ARG A 15 -46.48 3.06 38.79
CA ARG A 15 -45.70 2.96 37.56
C ARG A 15 -46.60 2.58 36.37
N GLY A 16 -46.74 3.49 35.41
CA GLY A 16 -47.34 3.22 34.10
C GLY A 16 -46.26 2.92 33.08
N ARG A 17 -46.38 1.76 32.41
CA ARG A 17 -45.64 1.41 31.19
C ARG A 17 -46.05 2.37 30.07
N VAL A 18 -45.08 2.97 29.40
CA VAL A 18 -45.28 3.71 28.14
C VAL A 18 -44.71 2.87 27.01
N VAL A 19 -45.58 2.46 26.09
CA VAL A 19 -45.22 1.90 24.78
C VAL A 19 -45.11 3.07 23.81
N PRO A 20 -43.99 3.25 23.06
CA PRO A 20 -44.00 4.12 21.90
C PRO A 20 -44.03 3.29 20.61
N TRP A 21 -45.14 3.41 19.91
CA TRP A 21 -45.25 3.20 18.47
C TRP A 21 -44.46 4.29 17.74
N VAL A 22 -43.17 4.07 17.42
CA VAL A 22 -42.47 4.65 16.23
C VAL A 22 -41.18 3.84 15.99
N VAL A 23 -41.29 2.62 15.43
CA VAL A 23 -40.14 1.89 14.88
C VAL A 23 -40.49 1.41 13.49
N ALA A 24 -40.49 2.32 12.53
CA ALA A 24 -40.62 1.99 11.11
C ALA A 24 -40.07 3.11 10.22
N MET A 25 -38.84 3.60 10.46
CA MET A 25 -38.15 4.46 9.47
C MET A 25 -36.63 4.63 9.69
N LEU A 26 -35.93 3.62 10.21
CA LEU A 26 -34.47 3.72 10.49
C LEU A 26 -33.64 2.48 10.10
N LEU A 27 -34.06 1.72 9.09
CA LEU A 27 -33.28 0.57 8.61
C LEU A 27 -33.27 0.51 7.07
N ALA A 28 -32.57 1.44 6.44
CA ALA A 28 -32.01 1.26 5.09
C ALA A 28 -30.99 2.36 4.73
N VAL A 29 -30.08 2.73 5.66
CA VAL A 29 -28.76 3.18 5.18
C VAL A 29 -27.99 1.89 4.95
N GLN A 30 -28.08 1.36 3.73
CA GLN A 30 -27.10 0.41 3.27
C GLN A 30 -25.77 1.16 3.28
N VAL A 31 -24.99 0.94 4.33
CA VAL A 31 -23.56 1.20 4.30
C VAL A 31 -23.02 0.18 3.30
N LEU A 32 -23.07 0.55 2.01
CA LEU A 32 -22.21 -0.06 1.02
C LEU A 32 -20.81 0.05 1.61
N PRO A 33 -20.05 -1.06 1.74
CA PRO A 33 -18.66 -0.94 2.11
C PRO A 33 -18.03 -0.11 1.00
N LEU A 34 -17.71 1.16 1.30
CA LEU A 34 -16.71 1.89 0.54
C LEU A 34 -15.48 0.99 0.62
N HIS A 35 -15.25 0.21 -0.44
CA HIS A 35 -13.96 -0.40 -0.64
C HIS A 35 -13.01 0.79 -0.71
N ALA A 36 -12.17 0.95 0.31
CA ALA A 36 -11.15 1.97 0.27
C ALA A 36 -10.31 1.71 -0.99
N ALA A 37 -10.41 2.61 -1.96
CA ALA A 37 -9.75 2.46 -3.26
C ALA A 37 -8.26 2.19 -3.03
N GLY A 38 -7.72 1.19 -3.73
CA GLY A 38 -6.30 0.85 -3.63
C GLY A 38 -5.40 2.01 -4.08
N ALA A 39 -4.13 2.02 -3.69
CA ALA A 39 -3.21 3.08 -4.13
C ALA A 39 -3.16 3.20 -5.66
N VAL A 40 -3.10 2.06 -6.36
CA VAL A 40 -3.11 2.01 -7.84
C VAL A 40 -4.39 2.58 -8.43
N GLU A 41 -5.55 2.27 -7.82
CA GLU A 41 -6.85 2.78 -8.27
C GLU A 41 -6.93 4.31 -8.11
N GLN A 42 -6.43 4.84 -7.01
CA GLN A 42 -6.35 6.29 -6.78
C GLN A 42 -5.39 6.97 -7.75
N ILE A 43 -4.22 6.37 -8.02
CA ILE A 43 -3.24 6.89 -8.98
C ILE A 43 -3.86 7.00 -10.38
N PHE A 44 -4.60 5.97 -10.82
CA PHE A 44 -5.22 5.89 -12.13
C PHE A 44 -6.64 6.48 -12.21
N ALA A 45 -7.07 7.24 -11.19
CA ALA A 45 -8.42 7.83 -11.13
C ALA A 45 -8.66 8.90 -12.21
N HIS A 46 -7.61 9.57 -12.67
CA HIS A 46 -7.65 10.63 -13.68
C HIS A 46 -6.66 10.38 -14.80
N LYS A 47 -6.82 11.09 -15.92
CA LYS A 47 -5.95 10.90 -17.09
C LYS A 47 -4.50 11.33 -16.77
N HIS A 48 -3.56 10.51 -17.23
CA HIS A 48 -2.12 10.76 -17.15
C HIS A 48 -1.66 11.46 -18.42
N LEU A 49 -1.09 12.65 -18.30
CA LEU A 49 -0.75 13.51 -19.43
C LEU A 49 0.66 13.26 -19.98
N GLY A 50 1.53 12.62 -19.21
CA GLY A 50 2.91 12.31 -19.55
C GLY A 50 3.91 13.27 -18.88
N PRO A 51 5.09 12.80 -18.42
CA PRO A 51 6.12 13.63 -17.77
C PRO A 51 6.54 14.87 -18.55
N ALA A 52 6.45 14.84 -19.88
CA ALA A 52 6.74 15.98 -20.74
C ALA A 52 5.86 17.22 -20.45
N THR A 53 4.68 17.05 -19.84
CA THR A 53 3.83 18.18 -19.42
C THR A 53 4.39 18.92 -18.21
N CYS A 54 5.30 18.31 -17.45
CA CYS A 54 5.96 18.89 -16.28
C CYS A 54 7.30 19.57 -16.65
N ALA A 55 7.83 19.27 -17.83
CA ALA A 55 9.26 19.37 -18.17
C ALA A 55 9.75 20.75 -18.65
N SER A 56 8.94 21.81 -18.64
CA SER A 56 9.44 23.14 -19.03
C SER A 56 10.38 23.72 -17.97
N SER A 57 11.33 24.54 -18.40
CA SER A 57 12.32 25.19 -17.52
C SER A 57 11.74 26.12 -16.46
N VAL A 58 10.53 26.65 -16.69
CA VAL A 58 9.77 27.45 -15.73
C VAL A 58 8.86 26.63 -14.81
N CYS A 59 8.82 25.31 -15.02
CA CYS A 59 8.09 24.35 -14.20
C CYS A 59 9.10 23.41 -13.52
N HIS A 60 9.06 22.10 -13.78
CA HIS A 60 9.92 21.12 -13.11
C HIS A 60 11.15 20.70 -13.94
N GLY A 61 11.37 21.31 -15.11
CA GLY A 61 12.46 20.96 -16.03
C GLY A 61 13.62 21.94 -16.09
N ALA A 62 13.84 22.74 -15.04
CA ALA A 62 15.05 23.54 -14.94
C ALA A 62 16.28 22.63 -14.88
N ASN A 63 17.42 23.08 -15.41
CA ASN A 63 18.68 22.30 -15.34
C ASN A 63 19.31 22.30 -13.94
N GLN A 64 18.94 23.28 -13.10
CA GLN A 64 19.47 23.47 -11.76
C GLN A 64 18.35 23.94 -10.83
N ARG A 65 18.58 23.83 -9.52
CA ARG A 65 17.65 24.30 -8.49
C ARG A 65 17.31 25.78 -8.70
N GLY A 66 16.03 26.12 -8.65
CA GLY A 66 15.58 27.51 -8.65
C GLY A 66 16.04 28.25 -7.40
N ALA A 67 16.76 29.36 -7.57
CA ALA A 67 17.39 30.09 -6.45
C ALA A 67 16.43 30.69 -5.41
N SER A 68 15.15 30.85 -5.75
CA SER A 68 14.13 31.45 -4.87
C SER A 68 12.78 30.73 -4.96
N SER A 69 12.80 29.45 -5.29
CA SER A 69 11.60 28.62 -5.40
C SER A 69 11.39 27.79 -4.13
N GLU A 70 10.12 27.60 -3.77
CA GLU A 70 9.68 26.71 -2.66
C GLU A 70 9.88 25.21 -2.99
N ILE A 71 10.09 24.92 -4.27
CA ILE A 71 10.42 23.58 -4.81
C ILE A 71 11.73 23.66 -5.59
N LEU A 72 12.28 22.51 -5.99
CA LEU A 72 13.57 22.50 -6.67
C LEU A 72 13.49 23.05 -8.10
N LEU A 73 12.34 22.90 -8.78
CA LEU A 73 12.11 23.23 -10.21
C LEU A 73 12.91 22.40 -11.21
N ASN A 74 13.79 21.51 -10.75
CA ASN A 74 14.59 20.63 -11.61
C ASN A 74 14.23 19.14 -11.40
N GLU A 75 13.07 18.84 -10.82
CA GLU A 75 12.64 17.48 -10.49
C GLU A 75 12.59 16.57 -11.73
N PHE A 76 12.07 17.06 -12.85
CA PHE A 76 12.06 16.33 -14.12
C PHE A 76 13.47 16.04 -14.62
N SER A 77 14.37 17.02 -14.52
CA SER A 77 15.77 16.87 -14.94
C SER A 77 16.49 15.79 -14.12
N VAL A 78 16.32 15.81 -12.79
CA VAL A 78 16.89 14.80 -11.89
C VAL A 78 16.27 13.42 -12.17
N TRP A 79 14.94 13.34 -12.35
CA TRP A 79 14.25 12.10 -12.69
C TRP A 79 14.81 11.49 -13.98
N GLN A 80 14.87 12.29 -15.05
CA GLN A 80 15.30 11.79 -16.34
C GLN A 80 16.78 11.36 -16.36
N GLN A 81 17.63 12.03 -15.57
CA GLN A 81 19.08 11.81 -15.58
C GLN A 81 19.52 10.72 -14.62
N THR A 82 18.96 10.66 -13.41
CA THR A 82 19.50 9.84 -12.32
C THR A 82 18.54 8.81 -11.76
N ASP A 83 17.22 8.96 -11.95
CA ASP A 83 16.25 8.04 -11.38
C ASP A 83 16.14 6.73 -12.21
N PRO A 84 16.34 5.54 -11.60
CA PRO A 84 16.06 4.25 -12.24
C PRO A 84 14.63 4.12 -12.78
N HIS A 85 13.65 4.80 -12.18
CA HIS A 85 12.26 4.80 -12.64
C HIS A 85 12.13 5.29 -14.10
N ALA A 86 12.85 6.34 -14.49
CA ALA A 86 12.87 6.85 -15.86
C ALA A 86 13.51 5.86 -16.87
N LYS A 87 14.26 4.86 -16.37
CA LYS A 87 14.95 3.84 -17.20
C LYS A 87 14.26 2.48 -17.16
N SER A 88 13.20 2.33 -16.37
CA SER A 88 12.55 1.05 -16.10
C SER A 88 11.99 0.36 -17.36
N TYR A 89 11.41 1.11 -18.31
CA TYR A 89 10.98 0.58 -19.62
C TYR A 89 12.17 0.11 -20.47
N ALA A 90 13.29 0.85 -20.46
CA ALA A 90 14.48 0.47 -21.21
C ALA A 90 15.04 -0.88 -20.74
N THR A 91 15.01 -1.15 -19.43
CA THR A 91 15.40 -2.42 -18.80
C THR A 91 14.67 -3.62 -19.39
N LEU A 92 13.40 -3.47 -19.79
CA LEU A 92 12.62 -4.54 -20.45
C LEU A 92 13.21 -4.99 -21.80
N GLY A 93 14.03 -4.15 -22.44
CA GLY A 93 14.71 -4.49 -23.69
C GLY A 93 16.02 -5.27 -23.53
N THR A 94 16.51 -5.44 -22.30
CA THR A 94 17.77 -6.14 -22.02
C THR A 94 17.68 -7.63 -22.34
N ALA A 95 18.83 -8.28 -22.51
CA ALA A 95 18.89 -9.73 -22.74
C ALA A 95 18.25 -10.50 -21.57
N ASP A 96 18.39 -10.02 -20.36
CA ASP A 96 17.88 -10.66 -19.14
C ASP A 96 16.36 -10.66 -19.11
N SER A 97 15.74 -9.49 -19.34
CA SER A 97 14.29 -9.35 -19.45
C SER A 97 13.70 -10.22 -20.55
N LYS A 98 14.35 -10.27 -21.72
CA LYS A 98 13.92 -11.14 -22.84
C LYS A 98 14.00 -12.63 -22.48
N ARG A 99 15.04 -13.06 -21.76
CA ARG A 99 15.14 -14.45 -21.27
C ARG A 99 14.03 -14.79 -20.28
N ILE A 100 13.71 -13.88 -19.36
CA ILE A 100 12.61 -14.04 -18.41
C ILE A 100 11.29 -14.19 -19.17
N ALA A 101 10.94 -13.26 -20.06
CA ALA A 101 9.70 -13.33 -20.83
C ALA A 101 9.61 -14.57 -21.73
N THR A 102 10.73 -15.02 -22.31
CA THR A 102 10.79 -16.26 -23.10
C THR A 102 10.42 -17.47 -22.26
N LYS A 103 11.01 -17.62 -21.05
CA LYS A 103 10.68 -18.72 -20.13
C LYS A 103 9.23 -18.68 -19.64
N LEU A 104 8.65 -17.48 -19.55
CA LEU A 104 7.26 -17.29 -19.16
C LEU A 104 6.28 -17.45 -20.33
N GLY A 105 6.75 -17.43 -21.58
CA GLY A 105 5.91 -17.50 -22.78
C GLY A 105 5.19 -16.19 -23.12
N LEU A 106 5.77 -15.04 -22.76
CA LEU A 106 5.11 -13.73 -22.84
C LEU A 106 5.46 -12.91 -24.10
N GLY A 107 6.35 -13.39 -24.96
CA GLY A 107 6.80 -12.62 -26.13
C GLY A 107 7.74 -11.46 -25.74
N ASP A 108 7.56 -10.29 -26.36
CA ASP A 108 8.38 -9.10 -26.06
C ASP A 108 7.99 -8.51 -24.69
N PRO A 109 8.92 -8.45 -23.70
CA PRO A 109 8.66 -7.85 -22.40
C PRO A 109 8.13 -6.41 -22.48
N ARG A 110 8.47 -5.64 -23.52
CA ARG A 110 8.00 -4.25 -23.72
C ARG A 110 6.54 -4.14 -24.13
N SER A 111 5.88 -5.26 -24.43
CA SER A 111 4.46 -5.33 -24.75
C SER A 111 3.64 -6.15 -23.75
N ALA A 112 4.32 -6.91 -22.88
CA ALA A 112 3.67 -7.80 -21.92
C ALA A 112 3.14 -6.98 -20.73
N ALA A 113 1.82 -6.94 -20.57
CA ALA A 113 1.15 -6.17 -19.50
C ALA A 113 1.76 -6.44 -18.11
N ILE A 114 2.01 -7.70 -17.78
CA ILE A 114 2.61 -8.11 -16.50
C ILE A 114 4.00 -7.51 -16.23
N CYS A 115 4.77 -7.18 -17.27
CA CYS A 115 6.04 -6.49 -17.14
C CYS A 115 5.82 -4.98 -17.00
N LEU A 116 4.89 -4.43 -17.78
CA LEU A 116 4.57 -3.02 -17.82
C LEU A 116 3.90 -2.51 -16.53
N ASP A 117 3.18 -3.37 -15.81
CA ASP A 117 2.50 -3.04 -14.53
C ASP A 117 3.42 -2.40 -13.48
N CYS A 118 4.72 -2.73 -13.50
CA CYS A 118 5.72 -2.18 -12.58
C CYS A 118 6.86 -1.41 -13.27
N HIS A 119 7.08 -1.62 -14.57
CA HIS A 119 8.17 -0.98 -15.31
C HIS A 119 7.74 0.24 -16.13
N THR A 120 6.47 0.64 -16.03
CA THR A 120 5.92 1.83 -16.68
C THR A 120 4.85 2.48 -15.81
N ASP A 121 4.57 3.75 -16.08
CA ASP A 121 3.25 4.28 -15.82
C ASP A 121 2.27 3.59 -16.78
N ALA A 122 1.32 2.81 -16.25
CA ALA A 122 0.49 1.90 -17.05
C ALA A 122 -1.01 2.12 -16.88
N PRO A 123 -1.53 3.37 -16.95
CA PRO A 123 -2.97 3.59 -16.93
C PRO A 123 -3.60 2.96 -18.18
N PRO A 124 -4.91 2.64 -18.14
CA PRO A 124 -5.65 2.21 -19.32
C PRO A 124 -5.45 3.18 -20.50
N GLU A 125 -5.50 2.69 -21.73
CA GLU A 125 -5.21 3.51 -22.92
C GLU A 125 -6.10 4.75 -23.02
N ALA A 126 -7.38 4.64 -22.67
CA ALA A 126 -8.32 5.76 -22.63
C ALA A 126 -7.97 6.85 -21.58
N MET A 127 -7.09 6.52 -20.63
CA MET A 127 -6.62 7.41 -19.56
C MET A 127 -5.23 7.97 -19.84
N ARG A 128 -4.75 7.89 -21.09
CA ARG A 128 -3.47 8.47 -21.53
C ARG A 128 -3.74 9.75 -22.33
N GLY A 129 -3.05 10.83 -21.98
CA GLY A 129 -3.10 12.11 -22.68
C GLY A 129 -2.17 12.17 -23.88
N ASP A 130 -2.30 13.23 -24.68
CA ASP A 130 -1.63 13.36 -25.98
C ASP A 130 -0.09 13.33 -25.92
N LYS A 131 0.49 13.73 -24.78
CA LYS A 131 1.94 13.76 -24.54
C LYS A 131 2.43 12.54 -23.74
N PHE A 132 1.55 11.61 -23.42
CA PHE A 132 1.89 10.41 -22.65
C PHE A 132 2.69 9.44 -23.51
N LEU A 133 3.83 8.98 -23.00
CA LEU A 133 4.62 7.93 -23.63
C LEU A 133 4.87 6.81 -22.63
N ILE A 134 4.42 5.60 -22.95
CA ILE A 134 4.69 4.41 -22.13
C ILE A 134 6.21 4.13 -22.01
N THR A 135 6.99 4.62 -22.98
CA THR A 135 8.44 4.48 -23.03
C THR A 135 9.18 5.34 -22.01
N ASP A 136 8.51 6.30 -21.37
CA ASP A 136 9.07 7.12 -20.30
C ASP A 136 9.32 6.30 -19.02
N GLY A 137 8.85 5.05 -18.95
CA GLY A 137 8.96 4.22 -17.75
C GLY A 137 8.01 4.70 -16.67
N VAL A 138 8.42 4.58 -15.41
CA VAL A 138 7.66 5.05 -14.26
C VAL A 138 7.85 6.57 -14.17
N GLY A 139 6.86 7.31 -14.66
CA GLY A 139 6.85 8.78 -14.73
C GLY A 139 6.33 9.45 -13.46
N CYS A 140 6.24 10.79 -13.49
CA CYS A 140 5.79 11.59 -12.35
C CYS A 140 4.40 11.18 -11.84
N GLU A 141 3.47 10.95 -12.77
CA GLU A 141 2.06 10.67 -12.47
C GLU A 141 1.85 9.24 -11.93
N ALA A 142 2.79 8.32 -12.13
CA ALA A 142 2.77 7.01 -11.48
C ALA A 142 2.92 7.11 -9.94
N CYS A 143 3.48 8.22 -9.44
CA CYS A 143 3.58 8.51 -8.01
C CYS A 143 2.63 9.63 -7.56
N HIS A 144 2.43 10.65 -8.39
CA HIS A 144 1.62 11.83 -8.07
C HIS A 144 0.15 11.70 -8.46
N GLY A 145 -0.25 10.65 -9.17
CA GLY A 145 -1.59 10.51 -9.76
C GLY A 145 -1.72 11.24 -11.09
N GLY A 146 -2.70 10.86 -11.90
CA GLY A 146 -2.99 11.51 -13.19
C GLY A 146 -3.26 13.01 -13.04
N ALA A 147 -2.57 13.83 -13.84
CA ALA A 147 -2.50 15.27 -13.65
C ALA A 147 -3.64 16.08 -14.29
N GLU A 148 -4.53 15.44 -15.05
CA GLU A 148 -5.60 16.10 -15.82
C GLU A 148 -6.37 17.17 -15.05
N GLN A 149 -6.69 16.91 -13.78
CA GLN A 149 -7.55 17.79 -12.98
C GLN A 149 -6.78 18.83 -12.16
N TRP A 150 -5.47 18.66 -11.96
CA TRP A 150 -4.69 19.55 -11.08
C TRP A 150 -3.54 20.29 -11.79
N ILE A 151 -3.08 19.84 -12.96
CA ILE A 151 -1.92 20.45 -13.63
C ILE A 151 -2.14 21.92 -13.99
N SER A 152 -3.34 22.33 -14.41
CA SER A 152 -3.60 23.71 -14.80
C SER A 152 -3.70 24.68 -13.63
N THR A 153 -3.94 24.16 -12.43
CA THR A 153 -4.25 24.98 -11.25
C THR A 153 -3.26 24.82 -10.10
N HIS A 154 -2.32 23.86 -10.16
CA HIS A 154 -1.40 23.59 -9.05
C HIS A 154 -0.44 24.74 -8.71
N THR A 155 -0.28 25.71 -9.60
CA THR A 155 0.54 26.92 -9.39
C THR A 155 -0.25 28.13 -8.88
N GLU A 156 -1.58 28.01 -8.73
CA GLU A 156 -2.42 29.11 -8.25
C GLU A 156 -2.03 29.52 -6.83
N ALA A 157 -1.77 30.82 -6.63
CA ALA A 157 -1.41 31.37 -5.33
C ALA A 157 -2.54 31.19 -4.30
N GLY A 158 -2.18 30.79 -3.08
CA GLY A 158 -3.14 30.61 -1.98
C GLY A 158 -4.06 29.38 -2.11
N ARG A 159 -3.76 28.49 -3.06
CA ARG A 159 -4.52 27.25 -3.24
C ARG A 159 -4.36 26.31 -2.06
N ASP A 160 -5.49 25.85 -1.52
CA ASP A 160 -5.48 24.86 -0.44
C ASP A 160 -5.06 23.48 -0.98
N ARG A 161 -4.18 22.82 -0.23
CA ARG A 161 -3.69 21.47 -0.48
C ARG A 161 -4.85 20.47 -0.59
N SER A 162 -5.90 20.64 0.22
CA SER A 162 -7.07 19.74 0.22
C SER A 162 -7.76 19.68 -1.15
N ARG A 163 -7.80 20.79 -1.88
CA ARG A 163 -8.39 20.88 -3.21
C ARG A 163 -7.60 20.10 -4.24
N THR A 164 -6.28 20.24 -4.22
CA THR A 164 -5.38 19.49 -5.13
C THR A 164 -5.45 17.98 -4.87
N LEU A 165 -5.62 17.55 -3.61
CA LEU A 165 -5.88 16.14 -3.26
C LEU A 165 -7.23 15.65 -3.80
N ALA A 166 -8.28 16.47 -3.71
CA ALA A 166 -9.60 16.13 -4.23
C ALA A 166 -9.63 16.00 -5.76
N GLU A 167 -8.71 16.68 -6.44
CA GLU A 167 -8.48 16.57 -7.90
C GLU A 167 -7.55 15.39 -8.26
N GLY A 168 -7.16 14.57 -7.29
CA GLY A 168 -6.45 13.32 -7.53
C GLY A 168 -4.93 13.37 -7.44
N LEU A 169 -4.35 14.46 -6.92
CA LEU A 169 -2.95 14.41 -6.49
C LEU A 169 -2.80 13.39 -5.36
N TYR A 170 -1.93 12.42 -5.55
CA TYR A 170 -1.67 11.41 -4.53
C TYR A 170 -0.82 11.99 -3.38
N PRO A 171 -1.18 11.74 -2.10
CA PRO A 171 -0.48 12.32 -0.95
C PRO A 171 0.84 11.60 -0.63
N THR A 172 1.84 11.74 -1.50
CA THR A 172 3.16 11.10 -1.36
C THR A 172 3.99 11.61 -0.18
N ASP A 173 3.62 12.73 0.42
CA ASP A 173 4.16 13.24 1.69
C ASP A 173 3.64 12.46 2.91
N GLN A 174 2.47 11.80 2.79
CA GLN A 174 1.88 11.05 3.89
C GLN A 174 2.45 9.64 3.94
N PRO A 175 3.14 9.23 5.03
CA PRO A 175 3.89 7.97 5.06
C PRO A 175 3.05 6.72 4.76
N VAL A 176 1.80 6.67 5.24
CA VAL A 176 0.89 5.54 4.99
C VAL A 176 0.54 5.42 3.51
N ALA A 177 0.21 6.53 2.86
CA ALA A 177 -0.13 6.55 1.44
C ALA A 177 1.11 6.24 0.59
N ARG A 178 2.24 6.89 0.88
CA ARG A 178 3.52 6.62 0.21
C ARG A 178 3.92 5.14 0.34
N ALA A 179 3.79 4.55 1.52
CA ALA A 179 4.06 3.13 1.73
C ALA A 179 3.20 2.24 0.83
N LYS A 180 1.88 2.46 0.79
CA LYS A 180 0.95 1.69 -0.06
C LYS A 180 1.29 1.83 -1.55
N LEU A 181 1.66 3.03 -1.98
CA LEU A 181 2.07 3.30 -3.36
C LEU A 181 3.36 2.55 -3.73
N CYS A 182 4.46 2.77 -3.01
CA CYS A 182 5.76 2.19 -3.36
C CYS A 182 5.74 0.65 -3.28
N LEU A 183 5.12 0.12 -2.24
CA LEU A 183 4.86 -1.32 -2.05
C LEU A 183 4.19 -1.97 -3.26
N SER A 184 3.26 -1.25 -3.91
CA SER A 184 2.47 -1.80 -5.01
C SER A 184 3.32 -2.37 -6.15
N CYS A 185 4.53 -1.85 -6.33
CA CYS A 185 5.54 -2.35 -7.25
C CYS A 185 6.75 -3.00 -6.56
N HIS A 186 7.22 -2.46 -5.42
CA HIS A 186 8.48 -2.91 -4.76
C HIS A 186 8.32 -4.07 -3.77
N MET A 187 7.10 -4.52 -3.51
CA MET A 187 6.81 -5.79 -2.86
C MET A 187 5.76 -6.59 -3.66
N GLY A 188 4.97 -5.88 -4.48
CA GLY A 188 3.84 -6.42 -5.21
C GLY A 188 2.60 -6.44 -4.32
N THR A 189 1.45 -6.14 -4.92
CA THR A 189 0.12 -6.39 -4.35
C THR A 189 -0.50 -7.60 -5.05
N ARG A 190 -1.69 -8.03 -4.63
CA ARG A 190 -2.41 -9.15 -5.29
C ARG A 190 -2.53 -9.01 -6.81
N ASP A 191 -2.57 -7.78 -7.32
CA ASP A 191 -2.72 -7.48 -8.75
C ASP A 191 -1.38 -7.25 -9.46
N ARG A 192 -0.28 -7.07 -8.71
CA ARG A 192 1.08 -6.81 -9.22
C ARG A 192 2.13 -7.72 -8.58
N MET A 193 1.74 -8.95 -8.26
CA MET A 193 2.61 -9.88 -7.53
C MET A 193 3.67 -10.49 -8.43
N ILE A 194 4.93 -10.39 -8.02
CA ILE A 194 6.01 -11.21 -8.58
C ILE A 194 5.91 -12.62 -7.98
N THR A 195 5.19 -13.49 -8.67
CA THR A 195 5.00 -14.89 -8.25
C THR A 195 6.31 -15.67 -8.23
N HIS A 196 6.33 -16.81 -7.54
CA HIS A 196 7.49 -17.71 -7.55
C HIS A 196 7.84 -18.20 -8.96
N ARG A 197 6.84 -18.34 -9.85
CA ARG A 197 7.08 -18.66 -11.28
C ARG A 197 7.86 -17.55 -11.98
N ILE A 198 7.53 -16.29 -11.73
CA ILE A 198 8.24 -15.13 -12.31
C ILE A 198 9.67 -15.04 -11.74
N MET A 199 9.84 -15.27 -10.43
CA MET A 199 11.18 -15.35 -9.82
C MET A 199 12.00 -16.51 -10.40
N GLY A 200 11.40 -17.70 -10.55
CA GLY A 200 12.04 -18.87 -11.15
C GLY A 200 12.46 -18.66 -12.62
N ALA A 201 11.78 -17.78 -13.36
CA ALA A 201 12.21 -17.38 -14.69
C ALA A 201 13.47 -16.48 -14.66
N GLY A 202 13.75 -15.83 -13.54
CA GLY A 202 14.96 -15.03 -13.31
C GLY A 202 14.68 -13.60 -12.83
N HIS A 203 13.43 -13.22 -12.57
CA HIS A 203 13.14 -11.92 -11.99
C HIS A 203 13.72 -11.83 -10.57
N PRO A 204 14.41 -10.73 -10.19
CA PRO A 204 14.95 -10.59 -8.85
C PRO A 204 13.84 -10.61 -7.79
N ARG A 205 14.17 -11.11 -6.60
CA ARG A 205 13.28 -10.97 -5.44
C ARG A 205 13.16 -9.48 -5.11
N LEU A 206 11.93 -9.02 -4.94
CA LEU A 206 11.64 -7.66 -4.53
C LEU A 206 11.91 -7.47 -3.02
N SER A 207 12.44 -6.32 -2.65
CA SER A 207 12.65 -5.90 -1.26
C SER A 207 12.32 -4.43 -1.12
N PHE A 208 11.59 -4.10 -0.06
CA PHE A 208 11.13 -2.74 0.18
C PHE A 208 11.25 -2.38 1.65
N GLU A 209 11.68 -1.15 1.90
CA GLU A 209 11.72 -0.51 3.21
C GLU A 209 11.45 0.98 2.97
N LEU A 210 10.42 1.53 3.62
CA LEU A 210 9.89 2.86 3.29
C LEU A 210 10.91 3.99 3.49
N ASP A 211 11.65 4.01 4.60
CA ASP A 211 12.58 5.10 4.91
C ASP A 211 13.75 5.11 3.93
N THR A 212 14.37 3.96 3.70
CA THR A 212 15.44 3.79 2.71
C THR A 212 14.99 4.25 1.33
N PHE A 213 13.82 3.78 0.86
CA PHE A 213 13.31 4.13 -0.46
C PHE A 213 12.82 5.58 -0.55
N THR A 214 12.55 6.24 0.58
CA THR A 214 12.29 7.69 0.64
C THR A 214 13.55 8.48 0.29
N TRP A 215 14.74 7.98 0.62
CA TRP A 215 16.01 8.67 0.40
C TRP A 215 16.78 8.25 -0.86
N LEU A 216 16.32 7.21 -1.57
CA LEU A 216 16.92 6.80 -2.83
C LEU A 216 16.41 7.69 -3.97
N ASN A 217 17.30 8.49 -4.56
CA ASN A 217 17.00 9.41 -5.68
C ASN A 217 15.87 10.41 -5.37
N PRO A 218 16.02 11.27 -4.34
CA PRO A 218 14.98 12.23 -4.01
C PRO A 218 14.88 13.34 -5.08
N HIS A 219 13.65 13.68 -5.43
CA HIS A 219 13.31 14.82 -6.30
C HIS A 219 12.64 15.93 -5.48
N TYR A 220 13.04 16.06 -4.22
CA TYR A 220 12.54 17.05 -3.27
C TYR A 220 13.60 17.32 -2.22
N GLU A 221 13.41 18.37 -1.44
CA GLU A 221 14.25 18.72 -0.29
C GLU A 221 13.37 18.92 0.94
N ILE A 222 13.87 18.44 2.09
CA ILE A 222 13.21 18.65 3.39
C ILE A 222 13.89 19.84 4.05
N ASP A 223 13.43 21.04 3.70
CA ASP A 223 13.86 22.29 4.30
C ASP A 223 12.78 22.87 5.24
N ALA A 224 13.01 24.06 5.79
CA ALA A 224 12.05 24.72 6.67
C ALA A 224 10.70 25.00 5.99
N ASP A 225 10.70 25.18 4.67
CA ASP A 225 9.48 25.38 3.89
C ASP A 225 8.68 24.08 3.77
N TYR A 226 9.34 22.97 3.42
CA TYR A 226 8.74 21.65 3.40
C TYR A 226 8.08 21.33 4.75
N VAL A 227 8.83 21.49 5.85
CA VAL A 227 8.35 21.19 7.20
C VAL A 227 7.14 22.05 7.56
N ARG A 228 7.15 23.34 7.22
CA ARG A 228 6.01 24.24 7.45
C ARG A 228 4.75 23.77 6.74
N ARG A 229 4.87 23.25 5.52
CA ARG A 229 3.72 22.85 4.68
C ARG A 229 3.24 21.42 4.92
N LYS A 230 4.17 20.50 5.23
CA LYS A 230 3.92 19.04 5.23
C LYS A 230 4.21 18.38 6.59
N GLY A 231 4.75 19.12 7.54
CA GLY A 231 5.13 18.63 8.86
C GLY A 231 6.51 18.00 8.92
N GLU A 232 6.90 17.64 10.14
CA GLU A 232 8.22 17.09 10.44
C GLU A 232 8.41 15.68 9.88
N PHE A 233 9.57 15.49 9.24
CA PHE A 233 10.02 14.18 8.82
C PHE A 233 10.56 13.38 10.01
N ASN A 234 10.25 12.10 10.05
CA ASN A 234 10.77 11.19 11.07
C ASN A 234 10.99 9.81 10.45
N GLY A 235 12.25 9.47 10.17
CA GLY A 235 12.61 8.21 9.52
C GLY A 235 12.23 6.98 10.36
N ALA A 236 12.33 7.04 11.69
CA ALA A 236 11.93 5.93 12.55
C ALA A 236 10.42 5.66 12.49
N ARG A 237 9.60 6.72 12.46
CA ARG A 237 8.14 6.63 12.28
C ARG A 237 7.81 6.07 10.91
N ASP A 238 8.42 6.60 9.85
CA ASP A 238 8.11 6.20 8.47
C ASP A 238 8.57 4.75 8.21
N TRP A 239 9.75 4.35 8.70
CA TRP A 239 10.24 2.97 8.73
C TRP A 239 9.22 2.05 9.42
N ALA A 240 8.76 2.41 10.62
CA ALA A 240 7.77 1.64 11.39
C ALA A 240 6.44 1.48 10.64
N ILE A 241 5.93 2.57 10.04
CA ILE A 241 4.73 2.54 9.21
C ILE A 241 4.92 1.59 8.02
N GLY A 242 6.08 1.63 7.37
CA GLY A 242 6.43 0.72 6.28
C GLY A 242 6.35 -0.76 6.68
N GLN A 243 6.79 -1.12 7.90
CA GLN A 243 6.67 -2.48 8.42
C GLN A 243 5.20 -2.91 8.57
N GLY A 244 4.37 -2.06 9.17
CA GLY A 244 2.94 -2.34 9.35
C GLY A 244 2.20 -2.50 8.02
N ILE A 245 2.42 -1.58 7.07
CA ILE A 245 1.79 -1.65 5.74
C ILE A 245 2.24 -2.88 4.95
N SER A 246 3.52 -3.26 5.04
CA SER A 246 4.01 -4.50 4.42
C SER A 246 3.39 -5.74 5.06
N ALA A 247 3.19 -5.74 6.37
CA ALA A 247 2.50 -6.81 7.08
C ALA A 247 1.03 -6.94 6.65
N VAL A 248 0.30 -5.83 6.52
CA VAL A 248 -1.08 -5.85 6.00
C VAL A 248 -1.12 -6.38 4.56
N ASN A 249 -0.20 -5.94 3.69
CA ASN A 249 -0.13 -6.42 2.31
C ASN A 249 0.11 -7.94 2.21
N LEU A 250 0.97 -8.50 3.06
CA LEU A 250 1.16 -9.95 3.14
C LEU A 250 -0.17 -10.67 3.46
N LEU A 251 -0.92 -10.16 4.43
CA LEU A 251 -2.20 -10.74 4.85
C LEU A 251 -3.28 -10.59 3.78
N ASP A 252 -3.30 -9.47 3.07
CA ASP A 252 -4.18 -9.23 1.92
C ASP A 252 -3.94 -10.22 0.79
N ILE A 253 -2.68 -10.45 0.43
CA ILE A 253 -2.36 -11.42 -0.63
C ILE A 253 -2.68 -12.83 -0.14
N LEU A 254 -2.31 -13.18 1.10
CA LEU A 254 -2.54 -14.51 1.66
C LEU A 254 -4.03 -14.88 1.73
N THR A 255 -4.91 -13.91 1.90
CA THR A 255 -6.37 -14.08 1.96
C THR A 255 -7.05 -13.94 0.60
N ASP A 256 -6.31 -13.62 -0.47
CA ASP A 256 -6.87 -13.56 -1.81
C ASP A 256 -6.99 -14.97 -2.42
N GLU A 257 -8.23 -15.39 -2.66
CA GLU A 257 -8.57 -16.71 -3.15
C GLU A 257 -8.01 -17.07 -4.52
N ARG A 258 -7.79 -16.06 -5.37
CA ARG A 258 -7.46 -16.22 -6.79
C ARG A 258 -6.00 -15.92 -7.06
N LYS A 259 -5.44 -14.95 -6.34
CA LYS A 259 -4.08 -14.44 -6.56
C LYS A 259 -3.09 -14.99 -5.55
N GLY A 260 -3.51 -15.22 -4.31
CA GLY A 260 -2.64 -15.68 -3.24
C GLY A 260 -2.35 -17.18 -3.25
N TRP A 261 -3.01 -17.96 -4.11
CA TRP A 261 -2.99 -19.42 -4.07
C TRP A 261 -2.97 -20.03 -5.47
N ASN A 262 -2.15 -21.07 -5.63
CA ASN A 262 -2.10 -21.90 -6.83
C ASN A 262 -2.58 -23.31 -6.48
N GLY A 263 -3.85 -23.59 -6.79
CA GLY A 263 -4.50 -24.83 -6.35
C GLY A 263 -4.65 -24.86 -4.83
N ILE A 264 -4.06 -25.88 -4.19
CA ILE A 264 -4.14 -26.08 -2.73
C ILE A 264 -3.01 -25.42 -1.94
N PHE A 265 -2.01 -24.84 -2.61
CA PHE A 265 -0.85 -24.21 -1.96
C PHE A 265 -0.93 -22.68 -2.08
N PRO A 266 -0.63 -21.91 -1.02
CA PRO A 266 -0.40 -20.49 -1.17
C PRO A 266 0.78 -20.24 -2.11
N GLU A 267 0.79 -19.08 -2.76
CA GLU A 267 1.90 -18.66 -3.59
C GLU A 267 3.21 -18.71 -2.79
N LEU A 268 4.22 -19.39 -3.34
CA LEU A 268 5.45 -19.73 -2.60
C LEU A 268 6.25 -18.48 -2.22
N VAL A 269 6.04 -17.35 -2.91
CA VAL A 269 6.65 -16.06 -2.56
C VAL A 269 6.23 -15.52 -1.19
N LEU A 270 5.09 -15.98 -0.67
CA LEU A 270 4.59 -15.60 0.66
C LEU A 270 5.35 -16.30 1.80
N PHE A 271 6.20 -17.26 1.47
CA PHE A 271 7.02 -18.00 2.42
C PHE A 271 8.46 -17.50 2.45
N ASP A 272 9.14 -17.78 3.56
CA ASP A 272 10.56 -17.50 3.70
C ASP A 272 11.35 -18.35 2.71
N CYS A 273 11.99 -17.72 1.73
CA CYS A 273 12.81 -18.37 0.72
C CYS A 273 13.86 -19.29 1.34
N HIS A 274 14.45 -18.93 2.49
CA HIS A 274 15.48 -19.73 3.15
C HIS A 274 14.94 -20.97 3.87
N ALA A 275 13.62 -21.13 3.99
CA ALA A 275 13.03 -22.38 4.42
C ALA A 275 13.29 -23.50 3.39
N CYS A 276 13.37 -23.16 2.10
CA CYS A 276 13.58 -24.10 1.00
C CYS A 276 14.95 -23.95 0.32
N HIS A 277 15.40 -22.71 0.07
CA HIS A 277 16.64 -22.36 -0.63
C HIS A 277 17.79 -22.09 0.33
N ARG A 278 18.27 -23.17 0.97
CA ARG A 278 19.45 -23.16 1.83
C ARG A 278 20.31 -24.40 1.54
N PRO A 279 21.64 -24.34 1.74
CA PRO A 279 22.48 -25.52 1.57
C PRO A 279 22.05 -26.66 2.51
N MET A 280 21.87 -27.86 1.97
CA MET A 280 21.52 -29.05 2.75
C MET A 280 22.66 -29.49 3.70
N SER A 281 23.90 -29.06 3.43
CA SER A 281 25.07 -29.33 4.26
C SER A 281 25.08 -28.61 5.62
N GLY A 282 24.18 -27.64 5.85
CA GLY A 282 24.19 -26.81 7.05
C GLY A 282 23.88 -27.55 8.36
N ARG A 283 23.30 -28.76 8.32
CA ARG A 283 22.97 -29.60 9.50
C ARG A 283 22.26 -28.86 10.66
N GLN A 284 21.49 -27.81 10.36
CA GLN A 284 20.74 -27.09 11.39
C GLN A 284 19.33 -27.68 11.50
N TRP A 285 19.11 -28.41 12.59
CA TRP A 285 17.80 -28.89 13.01
C TRP A 285 17.36 -28.09 14.22
N GLY A 286 16.32 -27.27 14.07
CA GLY A 286 15.79 -26.49 15.18
C GLY A 286 14.50 -25.76 14.82
N PRO A 287 13.58 -25.59 15.79
CA PRO A 287 12.41 -24.75 15.60
C PRO A 287 12.82 -23.28 15.46
N ARG A 288 11.93 -22.44 14.94
CA ARG A 288 12.07 -20.98 15.06
C ARG A 288 11.17 -20.50 16.20
N PRO A 289 11.71 -20.05 17.35
CA PRO A 289 10.91 -19.72 18.53
C PRO A 289 9.79 -18.69 18.27
N GLY A 290 9.99 -17.78 17.32
CA GLY A 290 8.99 -16.76 16.94
C GLY A 290 7.73 -17.33 16.28
N THR A 291 7.83 -18.44 15.55
CA THR A 291 6.72 -19.03 14.78
C THR A 291 5.87 -20.00 15.59
N GLY A 292 6.42 -20.57 16.67
CA GLY A 292 5.78 -21.65 17.41
C GLY A 292 5.71 -22.97 16.65
N LEU A 293 6.39 -23.08 15.51
CA LEU A 293 6.44 -24.29 14.71
C LEU A 293 7.70 -25.13 15.01
N GLY A 294 7.58 -26.45 14.82
CA GLY A 294 8.70 -27.39 14.90
C GLY A 294 9.70 -27.25 13.75
N PRO A 295 10.84 -27.96 13.80
CA PRO A 295 11.78 -28.05 12.69
C PRO A 295 11.15 -28.70 11.45
N GLY A 296 11.69 -28.39 10.26
CA GLY A 296 11.30 -29.05 9.00
C GLY A 296 10.03 -28.53 8.33
N VAL A 297 9.45 -27.43 8.83
CA VAL A 297 8.23 -26.81 8.29
C VAL A 297 8.55 -25.56 7.46
N VAL A 298 7.77 -25.35 6.40
CA VAL A 298 7.80 -24.11 5.63
C VAL A 298 7.07 -23.02 6.42
N ARG A 299 7.66 -21.83 6.51
CA ARG A 299 7.14 -20.72 7.32
C ARG A 299 6.86 -19.51 6.44
N LEU A 300 5.79 -18.77 6.75
CA LEU A 300 5.49 -17.51 6.07
C LEU A 300 6.69 -16.55 6.21
N ASN A 301 6.87 -15.69 5.21
CA ASN A 301 7.83 -14.60 5.28
C ASN A 301 7.28 -13.49 6.19
N ASP A 302 7.39 -13.70 7.49
CA ASP A 302 6.84 -12.85 8.56
C ASP A 302 7.79 -11.73 9.03
N ALA A 303 8.85 -11.43 8.28
CA ALA A 303 9.88 -10.49 8.71
C ALA A 303 9.30 -9.12 9.10
N ASN A 304 8.38 -8.58 8.28
CA ASN A 304 7.71 -7.31 8.57
C ASN A 304 6.79 -7.39 9.79
N LEU A 305 6.10 -8.52 10.02
CA LEU A 305 5.29 -8.75 11.23
C LEU A 305 6.17 -8.78 12.49
N VAL A 306 7.34 -9.41 12.42
CA VAL A 306 8.30 -9.46 13.53
C VAL A 306 8.84 -8.07 13.85
N MET A 307 9.23 -7.29 12.84
CA MET A 307 9.72 -5.93 13.06
C MET A 307 8.62 -5.01 13.58
N PHE A 308 7.42 -5.08 12.99
CA PHE A 308 6.27 -4.30 13.44
C PHE A 308 5.90 -4.62 14.89
N ARG A 309 5.97 -5.88 15.31
CA ARG A 309 5.83 -6.28 16.72
C ARG A 309 6.83 -5.56 17.63
N HIS A 310 8.10 -5.52 17.26
CA HIS A 310 9.10 -4.85 18.08
C HIS A 310 8.86 -3.35 18.21
N VAL A 311 8.35 -2.71 17.15
CA VAL A 311 7.90 -1.31 17.23
C VAL A 311 6.71 -1.18 18.17
N LEU A 312 5.67 -2.00 17.98
CA LEU A 312 4.48 -1.96 18.82
C LEU A 312 4.83 -2.20 20.29
N SER A 313 5.71 -3.14 20.61
CA SER A 313 6.10 -3.42 21.98
C SER A 313 6.71 -2.24 22.75
N VAL A 314 7.22 -1.21 22.05
CA VAL A 314 7.72 0.02 22.69
C VAL A 314 6.58 0.98 23.05
N VAL A 315 5.52 1.00 22.24
CA VAL A 315 4.40 1.97 22.37
C VAL A 315 3.23 1.35 23.14
N ASP A 316 2.92 0.10 22.86
CA ASP A 316 1.93 -0.75 23.51
C ASP A 316 2.48 -2.20 23.64
N PRO A 317 3.08 -2.54 24.79
CA PRO A 317 3.60 -3.88 25.06
C PRO A 317 2.56 -4.99 24.85
N ARG A 318 1.31 -4.73 25.22
CA ARG A 318 0.22 -5.72 25.11
C ARG A 318 -0.15 -5.96 23.65
N ALA A 319 -0.21 -4.91 22.82
CA ALA A 319 -0.40 -5.08 21.38
C ALA A 319 0.74 -5.92 20.75
N GLY A 320 1.98 -5.73 21.21
CA GLY A 320 3.11 -6.56 20.79
C GLY A 320 2.97 -8.04 21.16
N GLU A 321 2.49 -8.35 22.37
CA GLU A 321 2.22 -9.73 22.80
C GLU A 321 1.07 -10.36 21.99
N ASP A 322 -0.02 -9.62 21.80
CA ASP A 322 -1.16 -10.02 20.97
C ASP A 322 -0.73 -10.32 19.53
N LEU A 323 0.10 -9.46 18.94
CA LEU A 323 0.61 -9.63 17.59
C LEU A 323 1.49 -10.89 17.48
N LEU A 324 2.31 -11.18 18.49
CA LEU A 324 3.08 -12.42 18.54
C LEU A 324 2.18 -13.66 18.59
N ALA A 325 1.17 -13.64 19.47
CA ALA A 325 0.24 -14.76 19.62
C ALA A 325 -0.57 -14.99 18.33
N ALA A 326 -1.06 -13.92 17.70
CA ALA A 326 -1.78 -13.99 16.43
C ALA A 326 -0.88 -14.46 15.27
N THR A 327 0.37 -14.00 15.20
CA THR A 327 1.33 -14.45 14.18
C THR A 327 1.66 -15.94 14.34
N ARG A 328 1.83 -16.44 15.56
CA ARG A 328 2.01 -17.87 15.84
C ARG A 328 0.80 -18.69 15.41
N SER A 329 -0.40 -18.20 15.72
CA SER A 329 -1.65 -18.84 15.33
C SER A 329 -1.79 -18.92 13.80
N LEU A 330 -1.38 -17.86 13.09
CA LEU A 330 -1.33 -17.86 11.63
C LEU A 330 -0.36 -18.93 11.09
N HIS A 331 0.87 -18.98 11.59
CA HIS A 331 1.84 -20.00 11.19
C HIS A 331 1.35 -21.43 11.47
N GLN A 332 0.63 -21.66 12.55
CA GLN A 332 0.05 -22.97 12.83
C GLN A 332 -1.10 -23.30 11.87
N ALA A 333 -1.92 -22.31 11.53
CA ALA A 333 -3.04 -22.47 10.63
C ALA A 333 -2.63 -22.84 9.19
N THR A 334 -1.48 -22.35 8.71
CA THR A 334 -0.94 -22.71 7.37
C THR A 334 -0.63 -24.19 7.22
N LEU A 335 -0.46 -24.92 8.32
CA LEU A 335 -0.22 -26.37 8.31
C LEU A 335 -1.51 -27.20 8.31
N VAL A 336 -2.67 -26.57 8.48
CA VAL A 336 -3.95 -27.28 8.68
C VAL A 336 -4.83 -27.21 7.43
N SER A 337 -5.19 -26.01 7.00
CA SER A 337 -6.09 -25.81 5.85
C SER A 337 -6.09 -24.37 5.39
N ARG A 338 -6.58 -24.15 4.17
CA ARG A 338 -6.79 -22.81 3.62
C ARG A 338 -7.78 -22.00 4.45
N GLU A 339 -8.89 -22.60 4.85
CA GLU A 339 -9.95 -21.96 5.63
C GLU A 339 -9.42 -21.49 6.99
N ARG A 340 -8.62 -22.33 7.68
CA ARG A 340 -7.97 -21.95 8.94
C ARG A 340 -6.95 -20.84 8.72
N THR A 341 -6.17 -20.91 7.65
CA THR A 341 -5.19 -19.87 7.28
C THR A 341 -5.89 -18.53 7.08
N PHE A 342 -7.00 -18.52 6.36
CA PHE A 342 -7.79 -17.32 6.07
C PHE A 342 -8.37 -16.72 7.35
N ALA A 343 -8.98 -17.56 8.19
CA ALA A 343 -9.53 -17.12 9.46
C ALA A 343 -8.44 -16.48 10.35
N ALA A 344 -7.28 -17.12 10.46
CA ALA A 344 -6.16 -16.60 11.25
C ALA A 344 -5.56 -15.31 10.66
N ALA A 345 -5.42 -15.24 9.32
CA ALA A 345 -4.88 -14.07 8.62
C ALA A 345 -5.83 -12.86 8.76
N ASN A 346 -7.14 -13.05 8.59
CA ASN A 346 -8.14 -12.01 8.80
C ASN A 346 -8.20 -11.53 10.25
N ALA A 347 -8.14 -12.46 11.22
CA ALA A 347 -8.10 -12.11 12.63
C ALA A 347 -6.85 -11.30 12.99
N LEU A 348 -5.69 -11.66 12.41
CA LEU A 348 -4.45 -10.92 12.57
C LEU A 348 -4.52 -9.55 11.88
N LYS A 349 -5.06 -9.47 10.66
CA LYS A 349 -5.20 -8.20 9.93
C LYS A 349 -6.03 -7.19 10.71
N ASN A 350 -7.17 -7.62 11.27
CA ASN A 350 -8.02 -6.76 12.10
C ASN A 350 -7.30 -6.20 13.34
N LYS A 351 -6.29 -6.92 13.87
CA LYS A 351 -5.47 -6.44 14.99
C LYS A 351 -4.36 -5.48 14.56
N VAL A 352 -3.92 -5.55 13.31
CA VAL A 352 -2.90 -4.65 12.77
C VAL A 352 -3.54 -3.33 12.31
N GLU A 353 -4.77 -3.37 11.82
CA GLU A 353 -5.51 -2.20 11.33
C GLU A 353 -6.33 -1.46 12.39
N GLY A 354 -6.75 -2.15 13.46
CA GLY A 354 -7.56 -1.60 14.56
C GLY A 354 -6.74 -1.08 15.72
#